data_AF-W9YF88-F1
#
_entry.id   AF-W9YF88-F1
#
_cell.length_a   1.000
_cell.length_b   1.000
_cell.length_c   1.000
_cell.angle_alpha   90.00
_cell.angle_beta   90.00
_cell.angle_gamma   90.00
#
_symmetry.space_group_name_H-M   'P 1'
#
loop_
_entity.id
_entity.type
_entity.pdbx_description
1 polymer ?
#
loop_
_entity_poly.entity_id
_entity_poly.type
_entity_poly.pdbx_seq_one_letter_code
_entity_poly.pdbx_strand_id
1 'polypeptide(L)' 'MVAMYTVAGRQIGSHYLAIATLGATFGLPWLLTRGGSSKKSTTPPINASSKDEEKFIQ' A
#
# COMPACT_ATOMS: atom_id res chain seq x y z
N MET A 1 -30.83 -5.04 19.98
CA MET A 1 -30.65 -6.38 19.40
C MET A 1 -29.40 -6.35 18.52
N VAL A 2 -28.38 -7.16 18.79
CA VAL A 2 -27.14 -7.18 17.98
C VAL A 2 -27.40 -8.01 16.73
N ALA A 3 -27.21 -7.43 15.55
CA ALA A 3 -27.36 -8.16 14.30
C ALA A 3 -26.22 -9.20 14.17
N MET A 4 -26.59 -10.44 13.90
CA MET A 4 -25.67 -11.54 13.67
C MET A 4 -25.69 -11.88 12.19
N TYR A 5 -24.52 -12.00 11.59
CA TYR A 5 -24.37 -12.34 10.18
C TYR A 5 -23.62 -13.66 10.05
N THR A 6 -24.17 -14.59 9.26
CA THR A 6 -23.49 -15.85 8.98
C THR A 6 -22.43 -15.61 7.91
N VAL A 7 -21.17 -15.58 8.32
CA VAL A 7 -20.02 -15.42 7.44
C VAL A 7 -19.20 -16.70 7.48
N ALA A 8 -18.97 -17.32 6.32
CA ALA A 8 -18.24 -18.60 6.21
C ALA A 8 -18.76 -19.71 7.17
N GLY A 9 -20.08 -19.80 7.33
CA GLY A 9 -20.73 -20.79 8.20
C GLY A 9 -20.66 -20.50 9.70
N ARG A 10 -20.14 -19.33 10.11
CA ARG A 10 -20.08 -18.91 11.52
C ARG A 10 -20.87 -17.63 11.73
N GLN A 11 -21.60 -17.54 12.84
CA GLN A 11 -22.31 -16.31 13.22
C GLN A 11 -21.31 -15.29 13.77
N ILE A 12 -21.15 -14.18 13.06
CA ILE A 12 -20.30 -13.07 13.45
C ILE A 12 -21.20 -11.90 13.85
N GLY A 13 -20.95 -11.33 15.03
CA GLY A 13 -21.66 -10.14 15.48
C GLY A 13 -21.33 -8.93 14.62
N SER A 14 -22.33 -8.07 14.37
CA SER A 14 -22.22 -6.86 13.55
C SER A 14 -21.04 -5.95 13.94
N HIS A 15 -20.65 -5.95 15.21
CA HIS A 15 -19.58 -5.13 15.77
C HIS A 15 -18.21 -5.60 15.28
N TYR A 16 -17.97 -6.91 15.27
CA TYR A 16 -16.73 -7.48 14.75
C TYR A 16 -16.62 -7.29 13.24
N LEU A 17 -17.75 -7.46 12.53
CA LEU A 17 -17.80 -7.24 11.09
C LEU A 17 -17.49 -5.78 10.76
N ALA A 18 -18.10 -4.83 11.47
CA ALA A 18 -17.84 -3.40 11.29
C ALA A 18 -16.37 -3.04 11.57
N ILE A 19 -15.80 -3.53 12.68
CA ILE A 19 -14.38 -3.28 13.01
C ILE A 19 -13.46 -3.87 11.94
N ALA A 20 -13.73 -5.09 11.46
CA ALA A 20 -12.95 -5.72 10.41
C ALA A 20 -13.02 -4.93 9.09
N THR A 21 -14.21 -4.48 8.69
CA THR A 21 -14.38 -3.69 7.46
C THR A 21 -13.70 -2.33 7.56
N LEU A 22 -13.84 -1.62 8.68
CA LEU A 22 -13.17 -0.32 8.88
C LEU A 22 -11.64 -0.51 8.93
N GLY A 23 -11.16 -1.49 9.69
CA GLY A 23 -9.74 -1.82 9.77
C GLY A 23 -9.14 -2.23 8.42
N ALA A 24 -9.86 -3.01 7.62
CA ALA A 24 -9.43 -3.36 6.26
C ALA A 24 -9.43 -2.13 5.32
N THR A 25 -10.46 -1.30 5.37
CA THR A 25 -10.59 -0.13 4.48
C THR A 25 -9.47 0.89 4.69
N PHE A 26 -9.02 1.10 5.94
CA PHE A 26 -7.91 2.01 6.22
C PHE A 26 -6.54 1.31 6.26
N GLY A 27 -6.51 0.05 6.71
CA GLY A 27 -5.28 -0.73 6.86
C GLY A 27 -4.73 -1.30 5.55
N LEU A 28 -5.57 -1.73 4.61
CA LEU A 28 -5.09 -2.24 3.30
C LEU A 28 -4.39 -1.14 2.51
N PRO A 29 -5.00 0.05 2.28
CA PRO A 29 -4.33 1.11 1.52
C PRO A 29 -3.04 1.51 2.21
N TRP A 30 -3.04 1.66 3.54
CA TRP A 30 -1.82 1.97 4.28
C TRP A 30 -0.76 0.89 4.12
N LEU A 31 -1.09 -0.39 4.25
CA LEU A 31 -0.13 -1.48 4.06
C LEU A 31 0.42 -1.54 2.62
N LEU A 32 -0.44 -1.36 1.62
CA LEU A 32 -0.09 -1.40 0.20
C LEU A 32 0.72 -0.16 -0.23
N THR A 33 0.48 0.99 0.39
CA THR A 33 1.20 2.25 0.08
C THR A 33 2.41 2.49 0.98
N ARG A 34 2.53 1.82 2.13
CA ARG A 34 3.67 1.91 3.08
C ARG A 34 4.88 1.07 2.65
N GLY A 35 5.27 1.18 1.39
CA GLY A 35 6.63 0.86 0.99
C GLY A 35 6.82 -0.51 0.35
N GLY A 36 6.82 -0.51 -0.98
CA GLY A 36 8.01 -0.98 -1.69
C GLY A 36 8.83 0.26 -2.01
N SER A 37 10.13 0.25 -1.71
CA SER A 37 11.09 1.21 -2.26
C SER A 37 10.68 1.54 -3.69
N SER A 38 10.40 2.80 -3.99
CA SER A 38 10.33 3.25 -5.37
C SER A 38 11.65 2.80 -5.97
N LYS A 39 11.63 1.71 -6.75
CA LYS A 39 12.79 1.30 -7.52
C LYS A 39 13.12 2.54 -8.34
N LYS A 40 14.22 3.19 -7.97
CA LYS A 40 14.77 4.35 -8.68
C LYS A 40 14.67 3.97 -10.15
N SER A 41 13.86 4.69 -10.91
CA SER A 41 13.70 4.41 -12.33
C SER A 41 15.10 4.31 -12.89
N THR A 42 15.43 3.21 -13.57
CA THR A 42 16.70 3.09 -14.28
C THR A 42 16.75 4.24 -15.27
N THR A 43 17.42 5.33 -14.87
CA THR A 43 17.76 6.42 -15.76
C THR A 43 18.61 5.82 -16.87
N PRO A 44 18.36 6.15 -18.14
CA PRO A 44 19.17 5.64 -19.25
C PRO A 44 20.65 5.92 -18.95
N PRO A 45 21.58 5.04 -19.40
CA PRO A 45 23.00 5.18 -19.08
C PRO A 45 23.49 6.59 -19.43
N ILE A 46 23.88 7.34 -18.40
CA ILE A 46 24.36 8.71 -18.54
C ILE A 46 25.75 8.62 -19.15
N ASN A 47 25.86 8.89 -20.45
CA ASN A 47 27.13 9.17 -21.11
C ASN A 47 27.46 10.64 -20.85
N ALA A 48 28.07 10.92 -19.70
CA ALA A 48 28.63 12.22 -19.39
C ALA A 48 30.15 12.11 -19.47
N SER A 49 30.79 13.04 -20.19
CA SER A 49 32.26 13.05 -20.26
C SER A 49 32.90 13.68 -19.03
N SER A 50 32.10 14.28 -18.14
CA SER A 50 32.54 14.95 -16.91
C SER A 50 31.48 14.90 -15.80
N LYS A 51 31.93 14.97 -14.55
CA LYS A 51 31.11 14.88 -13.33
C LYS A 51 30.04 15.96 -13.21
N ASP A 52 30.25 17.11 -13.86
CA ASP A 52 29.28 18.22 -13.86
C ASP A 52 28.08 17.96 -14.79
N GLU A 53 28.26 17.23 -15.89
CA GLU A 53 27.17 16.83 -16.79
C GLU A 53 26.26 15.78 -16.15
N GLU A 54 26.84 14.85 -15.37
CA GLU A 54 26.05 13.84 -14.64
C GLU A 54 25.05 14.47 -13.67
N LYS A 55 25.42 15.61 -13.06
CA LYS A 55 24.58 16.32 -12.09
C LYS A 55 23.47 17.15 -12.74
N PHE A 56 23.59 17.47 -14.02
CA PHE A 56 22.58 18.20 -14.80
C PHE A 56 21.53 17.27 -15.42
N ILE A 57 21.92 16.02 -15.74
CA ILE A 57 21.05 15.03 -16.38
C ILE A 57 20.19 14.25 -15.36
N GLN A 58 20.60 14.21 -14.09
CA GLN A 58 19.89 13.56 -12.98
C GLN A 58 18.82 14.45 -12.35
#